data_AF-A0A0V0J1D6-F1
#
_entry.id   AF-A0A0V0J1D6-F1
#
_cell.length_a   1.000
_cell.length_b   1.000
_cell.length_c   1.000
_cell.angle_alpha   90.00
_cell.angle_beta   90.00
_cell.angle_gamma   90.00
#
_symmetry.space_group_name_H-M   'P 1'
#
loop_
_entity.id
_entity.type
_entity.pdbx_description
1 polymer ?
#
loop_
_entity_poly.entity_id
_entity_poly.type
_entity_poly.pdbx_seq_one_letter_code
_entity_poly.pdbx_strand_id
1 'polypeptide(L)'
;MSSHLIPVFLRRSEMRLPRNPLIPIIMIGPGTGLAPFRGFLQERSFIKSKGGRLGEAMLFFGCRHRSQDFLFSNELTQALATGVITDLQCAFSRDQPSKVYVQHKMLELSAKIWRLMSSEG
;
A
#
# COMPACT_ATOMS: atom_id res chain seq x y z
N MET A 1 -12.93 38.97 0.39
CA MET A 1 -12.49 37.64 -0.08
C MET A 1 -11.33 37.21 0.81
N SER A 2 -11.55 36.25 1.71
CA SER A 2 -10.46 35.70 2.54
C SER A 2 -9.64 34.75 1.68
N SER A 3 -8.35 35.01 1.51
CA SER A 3 -7.46 34.12 0.76
C SER A 3 -7.11 32.91 1.63
N HIS A 4 -7.60 31.74 1.26
CA HIS A 4 -7.27 30.47 1.94
C HIS A 4 -5.89 29.97 1.50
N LEU A 5 -4.83 30.71 1.84
CA LEU A 5 -3.45 30.29 1.62
C LEU A 5 -3.00 29.40 2.78
N ILE A 6 -2.48 28.21 2.47
CA ILE A 6 -1.86 27.31 3.45
C ILE A 6 -0.35 27.34 3.20
N PRO A 7 0.46 27.97 4.06
CA PRO A 7 1.91 27.94 3.92
C PRO A 7 2.44 26.51 4.16
N VAL A 8 3.23 26.01 3.23
CA VAL A 8 3.79 24.65 3.26
C VAL A 8 5.28 24.68 2.92
N PHE A 9 6.04 23.74 3.50
CA PHE A 9 7.41 23.45 3.10
C PHE A 9 7.63 21.94 3.13
N LEU A 10 8.60 21.47 2.34
CA LEU A 10 8.89 20.04 2.21
C LEU A 10 10.07 19.65 3.11
N ARG A 11 9.88 18.66 3.96
CA ARG A 11 10.96 18.00 4.69
C ARG A 11 11.30 16.67 4.02
N ARG A 12 12.56 16.49 3.61
CA ARG A 12 13.02 15.22 3.05
C ARG A 12 12.94 14.12 4.13
N SER A 13 12.47 12.95 3.72
CA SER A 13 12.41 11.72 4.51
C SER A 13 13.31 10.65 3.89
N GLU A 14 13.65 9.59 4.60
CA GLU A 14 14.32 8.40 4.04
C GLU A 14 13.32 7.34 3.51
N MET A 15 12.02 7.54 3.72
CA MET A 15 10.99 6.64 3.18
C MET A 15 10.92 6.76 1.66
N ARG A 16 11.45 5.76 0.95
CA ARG A 16 11.55 5.69 -0.51
C ARG A 16 11.27 4.27 -1.00
N LEU A 17 10.88 4.16 -2.27
CA LEU A 17 10.94 2.89 -2.99
C LEU A 17 12.41 2.46 -3.19
N PRO A 18 12.67 1.15 -3.31
CA PRO A 18 13.97 0.66 -3.77
C PRO A 18 14.31 1.25 -5.15
N ARG A 19 15.60 1.54 -5.39
CA ARG A 19 16.05 2.08 -6.68
C ARG A 19 15.79 1.11 -7.84
N ASN A 20 15.95 -0.18 -7.61
CA ASN A 20 15.61 -1.22 -8.57
C ASN A 20 14.10 -1.55 -8.41
N PRO A 21 13.26 -1.27 -9.43
CA PRO A 21 11.82 -1.50 -9.33
C PRO A 21 11.44 -2.99 -9.31
N LEU A 22 12.40 -3.90 -9.56
CA LEU A 22 12.23 -5.34 -9.46
C LEU A 22 12.36 -5.88 -8.03
N ILE A 23 12.93 -5.10 -7.10
CA ILE A 23 13.01 -5.50 -5.69
C ILE A 23 11.60 -5.57 -5.11
N PRO A 24 11.21 -6.69 -4.47
CA PRO A 24 9.90 -6.81 -3.85
C PRO A 24 9.66 -5.78 -2.75
N ILE A 25 8.42 -5.33 -2.60
CA ILE A 25 8.02 -4.43 -1.51
C ILE A 25 6.84 -4.98 -0.71
N ILE A 26 6.88 -4.79 0.60
CA ILE A 26 5.78 -5.10 1.53
C ILE A 26 5.40 -3.79 2.22
N MET A 27 4.17 -3.34 1.99
CA MET A 27 3.63 -2.09 2.51
C MET A 27 2.56 -2.39 3.54
N ILE A 28 2.67 -1.84 4.76
CA ILE A 28 1.73 -2.07 5.86
C ILE A 28 1.28 -0.70 6.38
N GLY A 29 0.05 -0.32 6.06
CA GLY A 29 -0.46 1.03 6.32
C GLY A 29 -1.95 1.05 6.62
N PRO A 30 -2.38 0.76 7.86
CA PRO A 30 -3.78 0.90 8.26
C PRO A 30 -4.19 2.38 8.36
N GLY A 31 -5.44 2.68 7.99
CA GLY A 31 -6.03 4.02 8.04
C GLY A 31 -5.21 5.04 7.26
N THR A 32 -4.91 6.18 7.89
CA THR A 32 -4.10 7.25 7.27
C THR A 32 -2.65 6.86 7.03
N GLY A 33 -2.18 5.74 7.61
CA GLY A 33 -0.87 5.15 7.28
C GLY A 33 -0.73 4.73 5.82
N LEU A 34 -1.83 4.67 5.06
CA LEU A 34 -1.85 4.46 3.62
C LEU A 34 -1.22 5.64 2.83
N ALA A 35 -1.22 6.85 3.38
CA ALA A 35 -0.86 8.07 2.66
C ALA A 35 0.47 8.00 1.87
N PRO A 36 1.62 7.58 2.44
CA PRO A 36 2.85 7.45 1.66
C PRO A 36 2.78 6.35 0.59
N PHE A 37 2.10 5.25 0.89
CA PHE A 37 1.98 4.13 -0.04
C PHE A 37 1.13 4.46 -1.25
N ARG A 38 0.15 5.36 -1.12
CA ARG A 38 -0.55 5.91 -2.29
C ARG A 38 0.42 6.54 -3.30
N GLY A 39 1.41 7.29 -2.83
CA GLY A 39 2.49 7.82 -3.68
C GLY A 39 3.33 6.71 -4.33
N PHE A 40 3.65 5.66 -3.58
CA PHE A 40 4.38 4.50 -4.13
C PHE A 40 3.59 3.77 -5.22
N LEU A 41 2.27 3.60 -5.05
CA LEU A 41 1.41 3.02 -6.09
C LEU A 41 1.40 3.88 -7.36
N GLN A 42 1.37 5.20 -7.21
CA GLN A 42 1.41 6.12 -8.35
C GLN A 42 2.75 6.05 -9.09
N GLU A 43 3.87 6.02 -8.38
CA GLU A 43 5.20 5.85 -8.98
C GLU A 43 5.34 4.52 -9.70
N ARG A 44 4.88 3.42 -9.09
CA ARG A 44 4.88 2.09 -9.72
C ARG A 44 3.97 2.04 -10.95
N SER A 45 2.79 2.64 -10.87
CA SER A 45 1.87 2.77 -12.01
C SER A 45 2.52 3.55 -13.16
N PHE A 46 3.22 4.64 -12.85
CA PHE A 46 3.97 5.40 -13.83
C PHE A 46 5.07 4.55 -14.51
N ILE A 47 5.90 3.85 -13.75
CA ILE A 47 6.93 2.94 -14.29
C ILE A 47 6.30 1.92 -15.26
N LYS A 48 5.18 1.30 -14.87
CA LYS A 48 4.47 0.33 -15.71
C LYS A 48 3.91 0.96 -16.99
N SER A 49 3.34 2.17 -16.91
CA SER A 49 2.84 2.90 -18.08
C SER A 49 3.94 3.25 -19.10
N LYS A 50 5.20 3.30 -18.66
CA LYS A 50 6.38 3.47 -19.52
C LYS A 50 6.94 2.15 -20.05
N GLY A 51 6.24 1.03 -19.86
CA GLY A 51 6.68 -0.31 -20.27
C GLY A 51 7.69 -0.95 -19.31
N GLY A 52 7.93 -0.33 -18.15
CA GLY A 52 8.83 -0.86 -17.13
C GLY A 52 8.26 -2.11 -16.44
N ARG A 53 9.17 -2.97 -15.99
CA ARG A 53 8.83 -4.16 -15.19
C ARG A 53 8.83 -3.81 -13.70
N LEU A 54 7.96 -4.48 -12.95
CA LEU A 54 7.82 -4.31 -11.50
C LEU A 54 8.05 -5.65 -10.80
N GLY A 55 8.71 -5.60 -9.65
CA GLY A 55 8.77 -6.71 -8.70
C GLY A 55 7.45 -6.90 -7.96
N GLU A 56 7.35 -8.00 -7.21
CA GLU A 56 6.20 -8.29 -6.35
C GLU A 56 5.94 -7.12 -5.38
N ALA A 57 4.67 -6.83 -5.12
CA ALA A 57 4.30 -5.78 -4.17
C ALA A 57 3.03 -6.15 -3.43
N MET A 58 3.16 -6.26 -2.11
CA MET A 58 2.06 -6.55 -1.21
C MET A 58 1.64 -5.29 -0.47
N LEU A 59 0.34 -4.99 -0.43
CA LEU A 59 -0.23 -3.93 0.40
C LEU A 59 -1.18 -4.52 1.44
N PHE A 60 -0.86 -4.31 2.72
CA PHE A 60 -1.73 -4.57 3.85
C PHE A 60 -2.38 -3.25 4.30
N PHE A 61 -3.68 -3.13 4.05
CA PHE A 61 -4.51 -2.02 4.48
C PHE A 61 -5.48 -2.47 5.57
N GLY A 62 -5.86 -1.57 6.46
CA GLY A 62 -6.90 -1.85 7.46
C GLY A 62 -7.70 -0.62 7.82
N CYS A 63 -9.00 -0.79 8.03
CA CYS A 63 -9.91 0.25 8.49
C CYS A 63 -11.01 -0.35 9.37
N ARG A 64 -12.04 0.43 9.74
CA ARG A 64 -13.14 -0.08 10.57
C ARG A 64 -14.08 -0.93 9.75
N HIS A 65 -14.67 -0.33 8.71
CA HIS A 65 -15.71 -0.95 7.89
C HIS A 65 -15.41 -0.75 6.42
N ARG A 66 -15.60 -1.81 5.63
CA ARG A 66 -15.42 -1.72 4.18
C ARG A 66 -16.29 -0.64 3.53
N SER A 67 -17.51 -0.44 4.03
CA SER A 67 -18.49 0.47 3.47
C SER A 67 -18.34 1.93 3.92
N GLN A 68 -17.50 2.23 4.92
CA GLN A 68 -17.43 3.56 5.53
C GLN A 68 -16.08 4.24 5.33
N ASP A 69 -14.99 3.57 5.68
CA ASP A 69 -13.67 4.18 5.79
C ASP A 69 -12.59 3.42 5.00
N PHE A 70 -12.99 2.69 3.96
CA PHE A 70 -12.07 2.09 3.00
C PHE A 70 -11.49 3.15 2.04
N LEU A 71 -10.50 3.88 2.54
CA LEU A 71 -9.80 4.94 1.82
C LEU A 71 -9.26 4.44 0.47
N PHE A 72 -9.58 5.18 -0.59
CA PHE A 72 -9.10 4.94 -1.96
C PHE A 72 -9.39 3.54 -2.51
N SER A 73 -10.48 2.89 -2.06
CA SER A 73 -10.84 1.51 -2.44
C SER A 73 -10.77 1.22 -3.95
N ASN A 74 -11.27 2.14 -4.79
CA ASN A 74 -11.21 2.01 -6.26
C ASN A 74 -9.77 2.06 -6.78
N GLU A 75 -8.95 2.99 -6.29
CA GLU A 75 -7.53 3.12 -6.68
C GLU A 75 -6.74 1.87 -6.29
N LEU A 76 -6.98 1.33 -5.09
CA LEU A 76 -6.31 0.12 -4.61
C LEU A 76 -6.74 -1.12 -5.40
N THR A 77 -8.04 -1.26 -5.69
CA THR A 77 -8.56 -2.37 -6.50
C THR A 77 -8.02 -2.29 -7.93
N GLN A 78 -7.94 -1.09 -8.52
CA GLN A 78 -7.35 -0.89 -9.83
C GLN A 78 -5.85 -1.20 -9.84
N ALA A 79 -5.12 -0.82 -8.80
CA ALA A 79 -3.68 -1.13 -8.68
C ALA A 79 -3.44 -2.65 -8.65
N LEU A 80 -4.33 -3.42 -8.00
CA LEU A 80 -4.29 -4.88 -8.05
C LEU A 80 -4.64 -5.41 -9.45
N ALA A 81 -5.75 -4.96 -10.03
CA ALA A 81 -6.22 -5.43 -11.34
C ALA A 81 -5.22 -5.15 -12.48
N THR A 82 -4.50 -4.03 -12.40
CA THR A 82 -3.49 -3.64 -13.37
C THR A 82 -2.10 -4.18 -13.04
N GLY A 83 -1.93 -4.95 -11.96
CA GLY A 83 -0.65 -5.51 -11.55
C GLY A 83 0.40 -4.46 -11.17
N VAL A 84 -0.01 -3.31 -10.64
CA VAL A 84 0.86 -2.34 -9.96
C VAL A 84 1.27 -2.90 -8.59
N ILE A 85 0.34 -3.57 -7.93
CA ILE A 85 0.58 -4.48 -6.80
C ILE A 85 0.18 -5.89 -7.18
N THR A 86 0.82 -6.87 -6.56
CA THR A 86 0.51 -8.29 -6.74
C THR A 86 -0.52 -8.77 -5.71
N ASP A 87 -0.59 -8.11 -4.55
CA ASP A 87 -1.49 -8.50 -3.47
C ASP A 87 -2.05 -7.27 -2.75
N LEU A 88 -3.36 -7.30 -2.51
CA LEU A 88 -4.05 -6.36 -1.63
C LEU A 88 -4.74 -7.14 -0.52
N GLN A 89 -4.34 -6.89 0.72
CA GLN A 89 -4.89 -7.52 1.90
C GLN A 89 -5.57 -6.46 2.75
N CYS A 90 -6.90 -6.59 2.91
CA CYS A 90 -7.70 -5.66 3.69
C CYS A 90 -8.16 -6.29 5.01
N ALA A 91 -7.92 -5.60 6.11
CA ALA A 91 -8.40 -5.95 7.45
C ALA A 91 -9.50 -4.95 7.88
N PHE A 92 -10.76 -5.40 7.86
CA PHE A 92 -11.89 -4.63 8.35
C PHE A 92 -12.15 -4.98 9.82
N SER A 93 -11.77 -4.08 10.72
CA SER A 93 -11.72 -4.39 12.16
C SER A 93 -13.10 -4.49 12.83
N ARG A 94 -14.18 -4.08 12.14
CA ARG A 94 -15.53 -4.01 12.70
C ARG A 94 -16.62 -4.64 11.80
N ASP A 95 -16.27 -5.29 10.69
CA ASP A 95 -17.26 -5.95 9.81
C ASP A 95 -17.74 -7.31 10.37
N GLN A 96 -17.15 -7.75 11.48
CA GLN A 96 -17.47 -9.00 12.16
C GLN A 96 -17.24 -8.86 13.68
N PRO A 97 -17.79 -9.76 14.52
CA PRO A 97 -17.68 -9.66 15.99
C PRO A 97 -16.24 -9.65 16.51
N SER A 98 -15.35 -10.44 15.91
CA SER A 98 -13.93 -10.50 16.27
C SER A 98 -13.10 -9.47 15.50
N LYS A 99 -12.25 -8.71 16.19
CA LYS A 99 -11.40 -7.71 15.53
C LYS A 99 -10.35 -8.35 14.63
N VAL A 100 -10.34 -7.97 13.36
CA VAL A 100 -9.30 -8.34 12.40
C VAL A 100 -8.43 -7.12 12.10
N TYR A 101 -7.11 -7.29 12.24
CA TYR A 101 -6.12 -6.26 11.99
C TYR A 101 -5.09 -6.74 10.97
N VAL A 102 -4.27 -5.83 10.47
CA VAL A 102 -3.26 -6.12 9.44
C VAL A 102 -2.27 -7.21 9.86
N GLN A 103 -1.90 -7.29 11.15
CA GLN A 103 -1.01 -8.35 11.65
C GLN A 103 -1.64 -9.75 11.58
N HIS A 104 -2.97 -9.88 11.68
CA HIS A 104 -3.63 -11.17 11.49
C HIS A 104 -3.52 -11.60 10.02
N LYS A 105 -3.73 -10.66 9.08
CA LYS A 105 -3.54 -10.90 7.65
C LYS A 105 -2.09 -11.20 7.27
N MET A 106 -1.14 -10.56 7.94
CA MET A 106 0.28 -10.87 7.77
C MET A 106 0.60 -12.28 8.26
N LEU A 107 0.03 -12.71 9.39
CA LEU A 107 0.24 -14.06 9.91
C LEU A 107 -0.31 -15.13 8.95
N GLU A 108 -1.50 -14.92 8.39
CA GLU A 108 -2.12 -15.77 7.35
C GLU A 108 -1.19 -15.94 6.13
N LEU A 109 -0.37 -14.92 5.81
CA LEU A 109 0.54 -14.91 4.67
C LEU A 109 2.03 -14.98 5.05
N SER A 110 2.33 -15.43 6.27
CA SER A 110 3.69 -15.44 6.84
C SER A 110 4.72 -16.16 5.97
N ALA A 111 4.37 -17.31 5.38
CA ALA A 111 5.26 -18.04 4.48
C ALA A 111 5.61 -17.23 3.20
N LYS A 112 4.63 -16.50 2.64
CA LYS A 112 4.85 -15.63 1.47
C LYS A 112 5.70 -14.41 1.84
N ILE A 113 5.41 -13.79 2.99
CA ILE A 113 6.21 -12.68 3.53
C ILE A 113 7.66 -13.14 3.72
N TRP A 114 7.87 -14.30 4.35
CA TRP A 114 9.20 -14.86 4.58
C TRP A 114 9.96 -15.10 3.27
N ARG A 115 9.31 -15.68 2.27
CA ARG A 115 9.91 -15.87 0.94
C ARG A 115 10.35 -14.54 0.31
N LEU A 116 9.53 -13.49 0.39
CA LEU A 116 9.87 -12.17 -0.15
C LEU A 116 10.98 -11.46 0.63
N MET A 117 11.09 -11.72 1.93
CA MET A 117 12.17 -11.19 2.76
C MET A 117 13.49 -11.95 2.57
N SER A 118 13.40 -13.25 2.24
CA SER A 118 14.55 -14.15 2.10
C SER A 118 15.09 -14.20 0.67
N SER A 119 14.34 -13.71 -0.32
CA SER A 119 14.87 -13.54 -1.67
C SER A 119 15.99 -12.51 -1.62
N GLU A 120 17.21 -12.92 -1.98
CA GLU A 120 18.31 -11.99 -2.16
C GLU A 120 17.91 -10.93 -3.20
N GLY A 121 18.02 -9.67 -2.81
CA GLY A 121 17.74 -8.50 -3.65
C GLY A 121 18.94 -8.09 -4.49
#